data_AF-A0A661F2X1-F1
#
_entry.id   AF-A0A661F2X1-F1
#
_cell.length_a   1.000
_cell.length_b   1.000
_cell.length_c   1.000
_cell.angle_alpha   90.00
_cell.angle_beta   90.00
_cell.angle_gamma   90.00
#
_symmetry.space_group_name_H-M   'P 1'
#
loop_
_entity.id
_entity.type
_entity.pdbx_description
1 polymer ?
#
loop_
_entity_poly.entity_id
_entity_poly.type
_entity_poly.pdbx_seq_one_letter_code
_entity_poly.pdbx_strand_id
1 'polypeptide(L)'
;MRGTCKINNRFVIFSDTDNDTACVNNTLEFSELLNKNNDIEENLSGLSIIHTGDLLDKKSPDLQVPEFWEELRKKVHASGGFINILAGNHEQEIWQKINNGETYGLPKHSLDSLCDLIESLDLFYVDGPLLFIHAHPTVEFLRVLLHYKNVTGNHLNNFNTDHYKKAFKSVEALNQYSYTKGRPNEHHLLYDPENIEAYYRKNGSEIAALLTKLEIDCIIHGHRPQRSGIQVDHEFSRWLPEIRMIGNDTRIRLKGIGATLVRMDVGRAAQVVFINQKTANKKTRKKVRHLLRHSAPHSAVHHQQIIESQQHRKLKNQIDTMSEEHKYQQLQTESELQEQRTSHLLLQEELRERDELHIQTREKLKSFETINRQLEKELLERDEQQQLDEELPIFEASVLPLENEQQQNVLNLINEQALKVLESSNIQLQQSLEESNHTRRQAVDYLRLSHEANQRISQELKQCINDKSEAEKAHGLTLKSEQELKQKAEQPRWVWNVYAAIISSILTAVVILYLF
;
A
#
# COMPACT_ATOMS: atom_id res chain seq x y z
N MET A 1 -15.30 4.08 -18.15
CA MET A 1 -14.55 2.81 -17.96
C MET A 1 -13.36 3.11 -17.07
N ARG A 2 -13.33 2.60 -15.84
CA ARG A 2 -12.11 2.60 -15.02
C ARG A 2 -11.17 1.57 -15.65
N GLY A 3 -10.18 2.03 -16.39
CA GLY A 3 -9.06 1.19 -16.76
C GLY A 3 -8.36 0.80 -15.47
N THR A 4 -8.68 -0.38 -14.93
CA THR A 4 -7.89 -0.99 -13.87
C THR A 4 -6.50 -1.18 -14.46
N CYS A 5 -5.59 -0.26 -14.13
CA CYS A 5 -4.17 -0.46 -14.36
C CYS A 5 -3.87 -1.83 -13.75
N LYS A 6 -3.55 -2.82 -14.59
CA LYS A 6 -3.31 -4.19 -14.15
C LYS A 6 -2.07 -4.14 -13.27
N ILE A 7 -2.27 -4.05 -11.96
CA ILE A 7 -1.23 -4.18 -10.95
C ILE A 7 -0.68 -5.59 -11.12
N ASN A 8 0.42 -5.70 -11.84
CA ASN A 8 1.13 -6.95 -12.10
C ASN A 8 2.37 -6.93 -11.24
N ASN A 9 2.17 -6.81 -9.93
CA ASN A 9 3.25 -6.74 -8.97
C ASN A 9 3.90 -8.11 -8.87
N ARG A 10 5.21 -8.12 -9.07
CA ARG A 10 6.07 -9.29 -8.99
C ARG A 10 7.01 -9.08 -7.82
N PHE A 11 7.22 -10.12 -7.03
CA PHE A 11 8.04 -10.06 -5.84
C PHE A 11 9.14 -11.10 -5.88
N VAL A 12 10.35 -10.72 -5.47
CA VAL A 12 11.41 -11.64 -5.06
C VAL A 12 11.63 -11.43 -3.58
N ILE A 13 11.47 -12.50 -2.80
CA ILE A 13 11.35 -12.40 -1.35
C ILE A 13 12.47 -13.21 -0.70
N PHE A 14 13.27 -12.54 0.09
CA PHE A 14 14.38 -13.06 0.88
C PHE A 14 14.04 -12.97 2.37
N SER A 15 14.73 -13.75 3.21
CA SER A 15 14.60 -13.70 4.67
C SER A 15 15.76 -14.45 5.31
N ASP A 16 16.16 -14.08 6.53
CA ASP A 16 17.09 -14.87 7.34
C ASP A 16 18.40 -15.17 6.58
N THR A 17 18.99 -14.14 5.97
CA THR A 17 20.26 -14.28 5.23
C THR A 17 21.46 -14.31 6.16
N ASP A 18 21.36 -13.72 7.36
CA ASP A 18 22.42 -13.77 8.40
C ASP A 18 23.83 -13.51 7.86
N ASN A 19 24.00 -12.35 7.21
CA ASN A 19 25.19 -11.91 6.48
C ASN A 19 25.48 -12.58 5.11
N ASP A 20 24.74 -13.61 4.69
CA ASP A 20 24.97 -14.29 3.40
C ASP A 20 24.41 -13.50 2.20
N THR A 21 25.21 -12.58 1.68
CA THR A 21 24.88 -11.85 0.43
C THR A 21 25.08 -12.70 -0.83
N ALA A 22 25.86 -13.78 -0.75
CA ALA A 22 26.10 -14.66 -1.90
C ALA A 22 24.82 -15.38 -2.31
N CYS A 23 24.00 -15.79 -1.34
CA CYS A 23 22.70 -16.41 -1.63
C CYS A 23 21.76 -15.47 -2.40
N VAL A 24 21.81 -14.16 -2.12
CA VAL A 24 21.02 -13.14 -2.82
C VAL A 24 21.48 -13.03 -4.27
N ASN A 25 22.78 -12.79 -4.49
CA ASN A 25 23.35 -12.65 -5.83
C ASN A 25 23.08 -13.86 -6.73
N ASN A 26 23.36 -15.05 -6.24
CA ASN A 26 23.11 -16.28 -6.98
C ASN A 26 21.62 -16.49 -7.30
N THR A 27 20.72 -16.02 -6.43
CA THR A 27 19.27 -16.07 -6.68
C THR A 27 18.85 -15.08 -7.77
N LEU A 28 19.41 -13.87 -7.75
CA LEU A 28 19.18 -12.88 -8.78
C LEU A 28 19.75 -13.33 -10.14
N GLU A 29 20.94 -13.94 -10.15
CA GLU A 29 21.56 -14.55 -11.33
C GLU A 29 20.69 -15.69 -11.89
N PHE A 30 20.27 -16.62 -11.04
CA PHE A 30 19.40 -17.73 -11.44
C PHE A 30 18.07 -17.24 -12.01
N SER A 31 17.54 -16.15 -11.44
CA SER A 31 16.31 -15.50 -11.87
C SER A 31 16.46 -14.64 -13.14
N GLU A 32 17.69 -14.49 -13.65
CA GLU A 32 18.03 -13.62 -14.77
C GLU A 32 17.63 -12.17 -14.54
N LEU A 33 17.74 -11.71 -13.28
CA LEU A 33 17.64 -10.31 -12.93
C LEU A 33 19.01 -9.62 -12.98
N LEU A 34 20.08 -10.42 -12.98
CA LEU A 34 21.44 -9.98 -13.29
C LEU A 34 21.77 -10.30 -14.75
N ASN A 35 22.42 -9.36 -15.42
CA ASN A 35 22.98 -9.52 -16.75
C ASN A 35 24.35 -10.21 -16.68
N LYS A 36 25.02 -10.37 -17.85
CA LYS A 36 26.33 -11.05 -17.94
C LYS A 36 27.47 -10.33 -17.21
N ASN A 37 27.29 -9.06 -16.87
CA ASN A 37 28.26 -8.24 -16.13
C ASN A 37 27.93 -8.19 -14.63
N ASN A 38 26.95 -8.97 -14.16
CA ASN A 38 26.39 -8.90 -12.81
C ASN A 38 25.72 -7.57 -12.47
N ASP A 39 25.25 -6.82 -13.47
CA ASP A 39 24.41 -5.63 -13.27
C ASP A 39 22.93 -5.99 -13.37
N ILE A 40 22.08 -5.16 -12.75
CA ILE A 40 20.63 -5.30 -12.81
C ILE A 40 20.10 -5.09 -14.25
N GLU A 41 19.14 -5.91 -14.70
CA GLU A 41 18.48 -5.71 -16.01
C GLU A 41 17.85 -4.29 -16.13
N GLU A 42 17.85 -3.72 -17.34
CA GLU A 42 17.50 -2.30 -17.61
C GLU A 42 16.02 -1.93 -17.36
N ASN A 43 15.13 -2.90 -17.09
CA ASN A 43 13.72 -2.61 -16.81
C ASN A 43 13.12 -3.60 -15.80
N LEU A 44 13.06 -3.17 -14.56
CA LEU A 44 12.43 -3.85 -13.43
C LEU A 44 11.08 -3.24 -13.05
N SER A 45 10.45 -2.44 -13.92
CA SER A 45 9.17 -1.77 -13.61
C SER A 45 8.10 -2.76 -13.15
N GLY A 46 7.58 -2.58 -11.92
CA GLY A 46 6.62 -3.50 -11.29
C GLY A 46 7.22 -4.74 -10.64
N LEU A 47 8.55 -4.79 -10.47
CA LEU A 47 9.24 -5.76 -9.62
C LEU A 47 9.59 -5.12 -8.27
N SER A 48 9.23 -5.81 -7.19
CA SER A 48 9.66 -5.48 -5.83
C SER A 48 10.55 -6.60 -5.30
N ILE A 49 11.65 -6.24 -4.65
CA ILE A 49 12.46 -7.16 -3.84
C ILE A 49 12.13 -6.87 -2.38
N ILE A 50 11.68 -7.89 -1.65
CA ILE A 50 11.36 -7.75 -0.23
C ILE A 50 12.31 -8.64 0.56
N HIS A 51 12.92 -8.10 1.61
CA HIS A 51 13.65 -8.89 2.60
C HIS A 51 12.87 -8.87 3.91
N THR A 52 12.42 -10.03 4.41
CA THR A 52 11.50 -10.06 5.56
C THR A 52 12.15 -9.91 6.93
N GLY A 53 13.48 -9.91 7.03
CA GLY A 53 14.21 -9.65 8.28
C GLY A 53 15.37 -10.63 8.50
N ASP A 54 16.12 -10.43 9.57
CA ASP A 54 17.34 -11.18 9.92
C ASP A 54 18.35 -11.13 8.77
N LEU A 55 18.61 -9.89 8.36
CA LEU A 55 19.62 -9.52 7.38
C LEU A 55 21.02 -9.82 7.92
N LEU A 56 21.24 -9.46 9.18
CA LEU A 56 22.50 -9.51 9.88
C LEU A 56 22.55 -10.66 10.88
N ASP A 57 23.72 -11.27 11.05
CA ASP A 57 23.93 -12.19 12.17
C ASP A 57 24.09 -11.39 13.48
N LYS A 58 23.19 -11.60 14.42
CA LYS A 58 23.18 -10.89 15.71
C LYS A 58 24.40 -11.09 16.62
N LYS A 59 25.22 -12.13 16.38
CA LYS A 59 26.45 -12.39 17.14
C LYS A 59 27.65 -11.71 16.51
N SER A 60 27.64 -11.55 15.19
CA SER A 60 28.74 -10.99 14.42
C SER A 60 28.19 -10.23 13.20
N PRO A 61 27.63 -9.03 13.38
CA PRO A 61 27.07 -8.25 12.28
C PRO A 61 28.18 -7.88 11.29
N ASP A 62 27.94 -8.12 9.99
CA ASP A 62 28.88 -7.80 8.92
C ASP A 62 28.46 -6.49 8.23
N LEU A 63 29.34 -5.49 8.27
CA LEU A 63 29.10 -4.15 7.70
C LEU A 63 29.10 -4.13 6.17
N GLN A 64 29.60 -5.17 5.51
CA GLN A 64 29.50 -5.28 4.04
C GLN A 64 28.07 -5.59 3.59
N VAL A 65 27.23 -6.15 4.47
CA VAL A 65 25.85 -6.53 4.16
C VAL A 65 24.98 -5.29 3.96
N PRO A 66 24.98 -4.28 4.87
CA PRO A 66 24.33 -3.00 4.64
C PRO A 66 24.74 -2.33 3.32
N GLU A 67 26.05 -2.26 3.06
CA GLU A 67 26.61 -1.64 1.83
C GLU A 67 26.09 -2.35 0.58
N PHE A 68 26.13 -3.68 0.56
CA PHE A 68 25.60 -4.50 -0.52
C PHE A 68 24.12 -4.19 -0.82
N TRP A 69 23.28 -4.13 0.22
CA TRP A 69 21.85 -3.89 0.04
C TRP A 69 21.53 -2.46 -0.40
N GLU A 70 22.29 -1.47 0.06
CA GLU A 70 22.13 -0.09 -0.37
C GLU A 70 22.57 0.11 -1.82
N GLU A 71 23.67 -0.51 -2.25
CA GLU A 71 24.07 -0.55 -3.66
C GLU A 71 23.02 -1.25 -4.53
N LEU A 72 22.50 -2.40 -4.07
CA LEU A 72 21.47 -3.15 -4.77
C LEU A 72 20.19 -2.32 -4.90
N ARG A 73 19.78 -1.60 -3.84
CA ARG A 73 18.63 -0.69 -3.84
C ARG A 73 18.78 0.41 -4.88
N LYS A 74 19.95 1.06 -4.96
CA LYS A 74 20.24 2.09 -5.98
C LYS A 74 20.12 1.53 -7.39
N LYS A 75 20.73 0.36 -7.66
CA LYS A 75 20.68 -0.29 -8.98
C LYS A 75 19.26 -0.69 -9.36
N VAL A 76 18.50 -1.30 -8.45
CA VAL A 76 17.11 -1.73 -8.70
C VAL A 76 16.19 -0.53 -8.92
N HIS A 77 16.35 0.54 -8.13
CA HIS A 77 15.59 1.77 -8.31
C HIS A 77 15.90 2.44 -9.65
N ALA A 78 17.17 2.48 -10.07
CA ALA A 78 17.56 3.03 -11.37
C ALA A 78 16.90 2.28 -12.55
N SER A 79 16.62 0.99 -12.39
CA SER A 79 15.87 0.17 -13.36
C SER A 79 14.35 0.22 -13.17
N GLY A 80 13.81 1.08 -12.30
CA GLY A 80 12.37 1.23 -12.04
C GLY A 80 11.75 0.14 -11.15
N GLY A 81 12.57 -0.68 -10.49
CA GLY A 81 12.12 -1.62 -9.45
C GLY A 81 12.11 -0.97 -8.07
N PHE A 82 11.75 -1.76 -7.06
CA PHE A 82 11.68 -1.33 -5.67
C PHE A 82 12.32 -2.36 -4.75
N ILE A 83 12.99 -1.91 -3.67
CA ILE A 83 13.46 -2.80 -2.60
C ILE A 83 12.92 -2.32 -1.27
N ASN A 84 12.27 -3.20 -0.51
CA ASN A 84 11.98 -2.97 0.90
C ASN A 84 12.69 -4.02 1.78
N ILE A 85 13.23 -3.58 2.90
CA ILE A 85 13.93 -4.42 3.88
C ILE A 85 13.23 -4.22 5.21
N LEU A 86 12.73 -5.32 5.76
CA LEU A 86 12.06 -5.33 7.05
C LEU A 86 13.06 -5.64 8.16
N ALA A 87 12.80 -5.12 9.35
CA ALA A 87 13.55 -5.45 10.54
C ALA A 87 13.18 -6.85 11.04
N GLY A 88 14.19 -7.71 11.20
CA GLY A 88 14.09 -8.95 11.95
C GLY A 88 14.45 -8.77 13.42
N ASN A 89 14.45 -9.89 14.14
CA ASN A 89 14.73 -9.88 15.57
C ASN A 89 16.22 -9.69 15.81
N HIS A 90 17.08 -10.06 14.85
CA HIS A 90 18.51 -9.81 14.92
C HIS A 90 18.83 -8.32 14.87
N GLU A 91 18.24 -7.59 13.92
CA GLU A 91 18.48 -6.15 13.78
C GLU A 91 18.09 -5.39 15.05
N GLN A 92 16.93 -5.70 15.63
CA GLN A 92 16.49 -5.04 16.85
C GLN A 92 17.37 -5.43 18.06
N GLU A 93 17.82 -6.69 18.16
CA GLU A 93 18.72 -7.14 19.24
C GLU A 93 20.10 -6.47 19.14
N ILE A 94 20.64 -6.33 17.93
CA ILE A 94 21.89 -5.61 17.67
C ILE A 94 21.75 -4.16 18.13
N TRP A 95 20.70 -3.47 17.70
CA TRP A 95 20.48 -2.06 18.08
C TRP A 95 20.41 -1.88 19.60
N GLN A 96 19.67 -2.75 20.29
CA GLN A 96 19.57 -2.71 21.76
C GLN A 96 20.92 -2.94 22.44
N LYS A 97 21.72 -3.90 21.95
CA LYS A 97 23.05 -4.19 22.49
C LYS A 97 24.01 -3.01 22.30
N ILE A 98 24.00 -2.38 21.12
CA ILE A 98 24.80 -1.18 20.85
C ILE A 98 24.41 -0.05 21.81
N ASN A 99 23.10 0.19 22.00
CA ASN A 99 22.62 1.20 22.93
C ASN A 99 22.97 0.88 24.40
N ASN A 100 23.25 -0.38 24.72
CA ASN A 100 23.75 -0.84 26.02
C ASN A 100 25.29 -0.89 26.11
N GLY A 101 26.02 -0.43 25.09
CA GLY A 101 27.48 -0.31 25.09
C GLY A 101 28.24 -1.47 24.42
N GLU A 102 27.55 -2.43 23.80
CA GLU A 102 28.21 -3.47 22.98
C GLU A 102 28.83 -2.83 21.73
N THR A 103 30.07 -3.20 21.42
CA THR A 103 30.78 -2.63 20.26
C THR A 103 30.97 -3.62 19.13
N TYR A 104 30.78 -4.93 19.36
CA TYR A 104 31.09 -5.97 18.36
C TYR A 104 32.53 -5.88 17.80
N GLY A 105 33.45 -5.19 18.48
CA GLY A 105 34.79 -4.89 17.97
C GLY A 105 34.83 -3.86 16.82
N LEU A 106 33.73 -3.16 16.56
CA LEU A 106 33.60 -2.15 15.51
C LEU A 106 33.94 -0.75 16.05
N PRO A 107 34.50 0.14 15.20
CA PRO A 107 34.71 1.54 15.58
C PRO A 107 33.38 2.29 15.67
N LYS A 108 33.34 3.38 16.46
CA LYS A 108 32.09 4.13 16.74
C LYS A 108 31.32 4.54 15.49
N HIS A 109 31.97 5.09 14.48
CA HIS A 109 31.31 5.51 13.23
C HIS A 109 30.60 4.36 12.50
N SER A 110 31.15 3.14 12.59
CA SER A 110 30.53 1.95 12.03
C SER A 110 29.32 1.49 12.83
N LEU A 111 29.37 1.62 14.17
CA LEU A 111 28.22 1.38 15.03
C LEU A 111 27.10 2.36 14.75
N ASP A 112 27.43 3.65 14.64
CA ASP A 112 26.47 4.71 14.28
C ASP A 112 25.81 4.39 12.92
N SER A 113 26.61 4.02 11.91
CA SER A 113 26.10 3.65 10.57
C SER A 113 25.20 2.39 10.61
N LEU A 114 25.53 1.43 11.47
CA LEU A 114 24.74 0.22 11.67
C LEU A 114 23.41 0.53 12.36
N CYS A 115 23.40 1.39 13.37
CA CYS A 115 22.19 1.89 14.01
C CYS A 115 21.31 2.64 13.00
N ASP A 116 21.86 3.58 12.23
CA ASP A 116 21.14 4.35 11.22
C ASP A 116 20.44 3.42 10.20
N LEU A 117 21.12 2.36 9.76
CA LEU A 117 20.51 1.35 8.90
C LEU A 117 19.32 0.69 9.61
N ILE A 118 19.52 0.14 10.81
CA ILE A 118 18.49 -0.61 11.53
C ILE A 118 17.26 0.27 11.78
N GLU A 119 17.46 1.53 12.17
CA GLU A 119 16.41 2.52 12.40
C GLU A 119 15.63 2.87 11.11
N SER A 120 16.28 2.73 9.95
CA SER A 120 15.65 2.99 8.66
C SER A 120 14.71 1.87 8.19
N LEU A 121 14.84 0.66 8.75
CA LEU A 121 14.08 -0.52 8.33
C LEU A 121 12.59 -0.41 8.69
N ASP A 122 11.74 -1.07 7.91
CA ASP A 122 10.30 -1.14 8.19
C ASP A 122 9.98 -2.34 9.10
N LEU A 123 8.93 -2.26 9.90
CA LEU A 123 8.47 -3.40 10.71
C LEU A 123 7.73 -4.44 9.85
N PHE A 124 6.97 -3.95 8.89
CA PHE A 124 6.19 -4.74 7.96
C PHE A 124 5.96 -3.97 6.66
N TYR A 125 5.49 -4.65 5.62
CA TYR A 125 5.07 -4.01 4.37
C TYR A 125 3.76 -4.63 3.88
N VAL A 126 2.85 -3.80 3.37
CA VAL A 126 1.58 -4.20 2.76
C VAL A 126 1.55 -3.71 1.31
N ASP A 127 1.22 -4.62 0.40
CA ASP A 127 0.95 -4.30 -1.00
C ASP A 127 -0.31 -5.03 -1.49
N GLY A 128 -1.40 -4.27 -1.59
CA GLY A 128 -2.73 -4.84 -1.82
C GLY A 128 -3.08 -5.86 -0.72
N PRO A 129 -3.41 -7.12 -1.08
CA PRO A 129 -3.79 -8.14 -0.11
C PRO A 129 -2.60 -8.90 0.52
N LEU A 130 -1.36 -8.51 0.20
CA LEU A 130 -0.15 -9.14 0.71
C LEU A 130 0.37 -8.41 1.95
N LEU A 131 0.61 -9.15 3.03
CA LEU A 131 1.36 -8.70 4.20
C LEU A 131 2.73 -9.38 4.25
N PHE A 132 3.79 -8.60 4.26
CA PHE A 132 5.16 -9.03 4.49
C PHE A 132 5.57 -8.64 5.91
N ILE A 133 6.08 -9.59 6.68
CA ILE A 133 6.48 -9.40 8.07
C ILE A 133 7.56 -10.42 8.43
N HIS A 134 8.48 -10.14 9.35
CA HIS A 134 9.50 -11.14 9.72
C HIS A 134 8.91 -12.38 10.42
N ALA A 135 8.13 -12.16 11.48
CA ALA A 135 7.55 -13.21 12.30
C ALA A 135 6.06 -13.42 11.96
N HIS A 136 5.25 -13.83 12.93
CA HIS A 136 3.84 -14.13 12.72
C HIS A 136 2.97 -12.95 13.16
N PRO A 137 1.87 -12.62 12.46
CA PRO A 137 0.94 -11.63 12.97
C PRO A 137 0.26 -12.14 14.25
N THR A 138 0.08 -11.25 15.22
CA THR A 138 -0.63 -11.51 16.47
C THR A 138 -1.93 -10.72 16.52
N VAL A 139 -2.85 -11.11 17.40
CA VAL A 139 -4.09 -10.36 17.64
C VAL A 139 -3.77 -8.92 18.07
N GLU A 140 -2.81 -8.75 18.96
CA GLU A 140 -2.38 -7.46 19.48
C GLU A 140 -1.88 -6.55 18.36
N PHE A 141 -0.98 -7.06 17.51
CA PHE A 141 -0.46 -6.32 16.37
C PHE A 141 -1.55 -5.92 15.38
N LEU A 142 -2.38 -6.87 14.98
CA LEU A 142 -3.42 -6.64 13.97
C LEU A 142 -4.51 -5.67 14.48
N ARG A 143 -4.83 -5.71 15.77
CA ARG A 143 -5.73 -4.71 16.39
C ARG A 143 -5.13 -3.31 16.34
N VAL A 144 -3.84 -3.17 16.63
CA VAL A 144 -3.14 -1.87 16.54
C VAL A 144 -3.16 -1.35 15.10
N LEU A 145 -2.87 -2.21 14.11
CA LEU A 145 -2.94 -1.82 12.69
C LEU A 145 -4.35 -1.41 12.25
N LEU A 146 -5.36 -2.18 12.66
CA LEU A 146 -6.76 -1.87 12.34
C LEU A 146 -7.20 -0.56 12.99
N HIS A 147 -6.80 -0.33 14.25
CA HIS A 147 -7.06 0.92 14.94
C HIS A 147 -6.39 2.10 14.21
N TYR A 148 -5.11 1.96 13.83
CA TYR A 148 -4.39 2.98 13.06
C TYR A 148 -5.10 3.30 11.74
N LYS A 149 -5.50 2.28 10.95
CA LYS A 149 -6.27 2.46 9.70
C LYS A 149 -7.56 3.23 9.95
N ASN A 150 -8.31 2.87 11.00
CA ASN A 150 -9.60 3.47 11.30
C ASN A 150 -9.51 4.92 11.81
N VAL A 151 -8.49 5.23 12.62
CA VAL A 151 -8.33 6.56 13.22
C VAL A 151 -7.72 7.55 12.24
N THR A 152 -6.72 7.12 11.48
CA THR A 152 -5.94 8.04 10.62
C THR A 152 -6.43 8.08 9.18
N GLY A 153 -7.09 7.01 8.70
CA GLY A 153 -7.39 6.83 7.28
C GLY A 153 -6.15 6.62 6.40
N ASN A 154 -4.94 6.61 6.98
CA ASN A 154 -3.68 6.48 6.24
C ASN A 154 -3.44 5.04 5.75
N HIS A 155 -2.58 4.92 4.74
CA HIS A 155 -2.08 3.62 4.30
C HIS A 155 -1.33 2.90 5.43
N LEU A 156 -1.51 1.57 5.56
CA LEU A 156 -0.92 0.81 6.67
C LEU A 156 0.61 0.95 6.78
N ASN A 157 1.32 1.02 5.64
CA ASN A 157 2.78 1.20 5.63
C ASN A 157 3.23 2.51 6.33
N ASN A 158 2.37 3.53 6.45
CA ASN A 158 2.71 4.76 7.17
C ASN A 158 2.85 4.53 8.68
N PHE A 159 2.30 3.43 9.21
CA PHE A 159 2.54 3.02 10.60
C PHE A 159 4.03 2.87 10.91
N ASN A 160 4.84 2.42 9.93
CA ASN A 160 6.29 2.28 10.10
C ASN A 160 6.92 3.62 10.49
N THR A 161 6.62 4.69 9.75
CA THR A 161 7.16 6.03 10.02
C THR A 161 6.48 6.70 11.21
N ASP A 162 5.16 6.56 11.34
CA ASP A 162 4.38 7.29 12.34
C ASP A 162 4.58 6.74 13.75
N HIS A 163 4.89 5.45 13.89
CA HIS A 163 5.00 4.76 15.16
C HIS A 163 6.33 4.00 15.31
N TYR A 164 6.60 3.01 14.46
CA TYR A 164 7.72 2.08 14.67
C TYR A 164 9.08 2.77 14.68
N LYS A 165 9.40 3.58 13.65
CA LYS A 165 10.69 4.29 13.55
C LYS A 165 10.90 5.30 14.68
N LYS A 166 9.82 5.85 15.24
CA LYS A 166 9.90 6.75 16.41
C LYS A 166 10.23 6.02 17.70
N ALA A 167 10.08 4.69 17.75
CA ALA A 167 10.34 3.89 18.93
C ALA A 167 11.84 3.72 19.21
N PHE A 168 12.70 3.90 18.21
CA PHE A 168 14.16 3.89 18.37
C PHE A 168 14.71 5.05 19.22
N LYS A 169 13.86 5.93 19.76
CA LYS A 169 14.27 6.94 20.75
C LYS A 169 14.69 6.34 22.10
N SER A 170 14.24 5.12 22.43
CA SER A 170 14.59 4.45 23.69
C SER A 170 14.36 2.94 23.59
N VAL A 171 15.12 2.16 24.35
CA VAL A 171 14.94 0.71 24.45
C VAL A 171 13.55 0.37 24.98
N GLU A 172 13.04 1.15 25.94
CA GLU A 172 11.72 0.99 26.54
C GLU A 172 10.60 1.17 25.51
N ALA A 173 10.70 2.18 24.64
CA ALA A 173 9.73 2.40 23.58
C ALA A 173 9.82 1.29 22.52
N LEU A 174 11.03 0.82 22.16
CA LEU A 174 11.18 -0.29 21.21
C LEU A 174 10.60 -1.59 21.77
N ASN A 175 10.70 -1.81 23.09
CA ASN A 175 10.15 -2.99 23.78
C ASN A 175 8.62 -3.12 23.67
N GLN A 176 7.88 -2.09 23.26
CA GLN A 176 6.44 -2.27 22.98
C GLN A 176 6.19 -3.19 21.76
N TYR A 177 7.21 -3.41 20.92
CA TYR A 177 7.22 -4.31 19.77
C TYR A 177 7.88 -5.66 20.08
N SER A 178 8.23 -5.93 21.35
CA SER A 178 8.75 -7.22 21.83
C SER A 178 7.64 -8.16 22.34
N TYR A 179 7.87 -9.48 22.27
CA TYR A 179 6.86 -10.51 22.59
C TYR A 179 6.74 -10.78 24.10
N THR A 180 7.86 -10.74 24.83
CA THR A 180 7.94 -11.22 26.21
C THR A 180 7.56 -10.14 27.23
N LYS A 181 6.30 -9.71 27.23
CA LYS A 181 5.70 -9.02 28.39
C LYS A 181 5.65 -9.99 29.58
N GLY A 182 6.76 -10.15 30.28
CA GLY A 182 6.87 -11.04 31.45
C GLY A 182 8.23 -11.70 31.67
N ARG A 183 9.19 -11.59 30.73
CA ARG A 183 10.56 -12.07 30.94
C ARG A 183 11.56 -10.93 30.72
N PRO A 184 11.86 -10.14 31.76
CA PRO A 184 12.71 -8.95 31.64
C PRO A 184 14.14 -9.23 31.17
N ASN A 185 14.57 -10.51 31.12
CA ASN A 185 15.92 -10.92 30.73
C ASN A 185 15.99 -11.65 29.36
N GLU A 186 14.88 -11.76 28.64
CA GLU A 186 14.84 -12.43 27.33
C GLU A 186 14.45 -11.44 26.23
N HIS A 187 15.46 -10.98 25.48
CA HIS A 187 15.33 -10.08 24.33
C HIS A 187 14.75 -10.83 23.12
N HIS A 188 13.48 -11.21 23.18
CA HIS A 188 12.76 -11.77 22.03
C HIS A 188 11.93 -10.68 21.37
N LEU A 189 12.48 -10.15 20.29
CA LEU A 189 11.88 -9.08 19.49
C LEU A 189 11.09 -9.69 18.33
N LEU A 190 10.02 -8.99 17.94
CA LEU A 190 9.00 -9.40 16.96
C LEU A 190 8.03 -10.47 17.46
N TYR A 191 6.80 -10.36 16.98
CA TYR A 191 5.63 -11.15 17.34
C TYR A 191 5.81 -12.66 17.02
N ASP A 192 6.61 -13.38 17.80
CA ASP A 192 6.81 -14.82 17.67
C ASP A 192 6.28 -15.55 18.90
N PRO A 193 5.09 -16.19 18.80
CA PRO A 193 4.59 -17.00 19.88
C PRO A 193 5.53 -18.16 20.24
N GLU A 194 5.81 -18.36 21.54
CA GLU A 194 6.60 -19.52 22.01
C GLU A 194 6.02 -20.84 21.49
N ASN A 195 4.69 -20.94 21.48
CA ASN A 195 3.95 -22.05 20.90
C ASN A 195 2.95 -21.51 19.86
N ILE A 196 3.41 -21.42 18.61
CA ILE A 196 2.62 -20.95 17.46
C ILE A 196 1.33 -21.76 17.31
N GLU A 197 1.40 -23.08 17.38
CA GLU A 197 0.22 -23.93 17.23
C GLU A 197 -0.84 -23.62 18.31
N ALA A 198 -0.45 -23.57 19.58
CA ALA A 198 -1.38 -23.28 20.66
C ALA A 198 -1.97 -21.87 20.54
N TYR A 199 -1.14 -20.89 20.14
CA TYR A 199 -1.58 -19.51 19.94
C TYR A 199 -2.60 -19.40 18.81
N TYR A 200 -2.30 -19.96 17.63
CA TYR A 200 -3.22 -19.91 16.48
C TYR A 200 -4.45 -20.79 16.65
N ARG A 201 -4.36 -21.89 17.38
CA ARG A 201 -5.55 -22.68 17.76
C ARG A 201 -6.51 -21.87 18.64
N LYS A 202 -5.99 -21.05 19.55
CA LYS A 202 -6.79 -20.20 20.43
C LYS A 202 -7.33 -18.96 19.73
N ASN A 203 -6.49 -18.30 18.92
CA ASN A 203 -6.73 -16.95 18.41
C ASN A 203 -7.00 -16.89 16.88
N GLY A 204 -6.92 -18.01 16.16
CA GLY A 204 -6.96 -18.03 14.69
C GLY A 204 -8.22 -17.41 14.09
N SER A 205 -9.39 -17.66 14.66
CA SER A 205 -10.65 -17.06 14.19
C SER A 205 -10.64 -15.52 14.29
N GLU A 206 -10.08 -14.98 15.37
CA GLU A 206 -9.93 -13.54 15.54
C GLU A 206 -8.88 -12.96 14.59
N ILE A 207 -7.73 -13.63 14.45
CA ILE A 207 -6.67 -13.24 13.52
C ILE A 207 -7.23 -13.17 12.09
N ALA A 208 -7.95 -14.20 11.65
CA ALA A 208 -8.60 -14.24 10.34
C ALA A 208 -9.57 -13.05 10.16
N ALA A 209 -10.44 -12.80 11.14
CA ALA A 209 -11.38 -11.68 11.07
C ALA A 209 -10.68 -10.31 11.00
N LEU A 210 -9.57 -10.13 11.71
CA LEU A 210 -8.78 -8.90 11.66
C LEU A 210 -8.10 -8.73 10.30
N LEU A 211 -7.51 -9.80 9.74
CA LEU A 211 -6.88 -9.78 8.41
C LEU A 211 -7.89 -9.47 7.32
N THR A 212 -9.09 -10.06 7.37
CA THR A 212 -10.18 -9.75 6.44
C THR A 212 -10.56 -8.27 6.50
N LYS A 213 -10.67 -7.67 7.69
CA LYS A 213 -10.96 -6.23 7.86
C LYS A 213 -9.82 -5.33 7.34
N LEU A 214 -8.59 -5.82 7.42
CA LEU A 214 -7.41 -5.16 6.86
C LEU A 214 -7.25 -5.41 5.35
N GLU A 215 -8.13 -6.21 4.75
CA GLU A 215 -8.11 -6.62 3.34
C GLU A 215 -6.86 -7.44 2.94
N ILE A 216 -6.30 -8.17 3.91
CA ILE A 216 -5.14 -9.04 3.73
C ILE A 216 -5.63 -10.48 3.56
N ASP A 217 -5.20 -11.15 2.49
CA ASP A 217 -5.53 -12.57 2.20
C ASP A 217 -4.30 -13.47 2.11
N CYS A 218 -3.09 -12.90 2.15
CA CYS A 218 -1.86 -13.66 2.13
C CYS A 218 -0.76 -12.98 2.95
N ILE A 219 -0.10 -13.78 3.78
CA ILE A 219 1.00 -13.39 4.65
C ILE A 219 2.25 -14.11 4.19
N ILE A 220 3.35 -13.37 4.07
CA ILE A 220 4.67 -13.91 3.77
C ILE A 220 5.60 -13.54 4.91
N HIS A 221 6.20 -14.56 5.53
CA HIS A 221 7.01 -14.38 6.73
C HIS A 221 8.29 -15.20 6.75
N GLY A 222 9.22 -14.84 7.62
CA GLY A 222 10.49 -15.52 7.87
C GLY A 222 10.59 -16.16 9.26
N HIS A 223 11.76 -16.00 9.90
CA HIS A 223 12.09 -16.28 11.30
C HIS A 223 12.20 -17.75 11.72
N ARG A 224 11.30 -18.63 11.29
CA ARG A 224 11.26 -20.04 11.73
C ARG A 224 11.88 -20.99 10.67
N PRO A 225 12.90 -21.79 11.04
CA PRO A 225 13.48 -22.84 10.21
C PRO A 225 12.47 -23.78 9.57
N GLN A 226 12.33 -23.68 8.25
CA GLN A 226 11.47 -24.57 7.46
C GLN A 226 12.25 -25.71 6.78
N ARG A 227 11.92 -26.97 7.08
CA ARG A 227 12.65 -28.16 6.56
C ARG A 227 12.81 -28.18 5.02
N SER A 228 11.88 -27.59 4.28
CA SER A 228 11.90 -27.46 2.81
C SER A 228 12.34 -26.07 2.30
N GLY A 229 12.69 -25.15 3.20
CA GLY A 229 12.84 -23.72 2.94
C GLY A 229 11.52 -22.96 2.91
N ILE A 230 10.39 -23.67 2.91
CA ILE A 230 9.01 -23.15 2.99
C ILE A 230 8.11 -24.13 3.74
N GLN A 231 7.15 -23.58 4.48
CA GLN A 231 5.93 -24.28 4.91
C GLN A 231 4.74 -23.55 4.27
N VAL A 232 4.12 -24.22 3.30
CA VAL A 232 2.88 -23.73 2.67
C VAL A 232 1.71 -24.27 3.49
N ASP A 233 0.91 -23.36 4.02
CA ASP A 233 -0.52 -23.43 4.35
C ASP A 233 -1.08 -24.56 5.24
N HIS A 234 -0.56 -25.79 5.28
CA HIS A 234 -1.32 -26.94 5.81
C HIS A 234 -1.61 -26.88 7.32
N GLU A 235 -0.71 -26.27 8.10
CA GLU A 235 -0.93 -26.14 9.54
C GLU A 235 -1.86 -24.96 9.83
N PHE A 236 -1.57 -23.80 9.23
CA PHE A 236 -2.32 -22.56 9.48
C PHE A 236 -3.72 -22.55 8.85
N SER A 237 -3.95 -23.20 7.72
CA SER A 237 -5.27 -23.28 7.07
C SER A 237 -6.35 -23.91 7.96
N ARG A 238 -5.96 -24.68 8.98
CA ARG A 238 -6.89 -25.19 9.99
C ARG A 238 -7.46 -24.09 10.89
N TRP A 239 -6.70 -23.02 11.08
CA TRP A 239 -7.03 -21.90 11.96
C TRP A 239 -7.37 -20.61 11.18
N LEU A 240 -6.89 -20.50 9.94
CA LEU A 240 -7.04 -19.36 9.03
C LEU A 240 -7.46 -19.85 7.62
N PRO A 241 -8.67 -20.39 7.44
CA PRO A 241 -9.04 -21.10 6.21
C PRO A 241 -9.04 -20.25 4.93
N GLU A 242 -9.14 -18.92 5.05
CA GLU A 242 -9.19 -17.98 3.92
C GLU A 242 -7.89 -17.18 3.75
N ILE A 243 -6.91 -17.38 4.63
CA ILE A 243 -5.62 -16.66 4.61
C ILE A 243 -4.51 -17.63 4.23
N ARG A 244 -3.74 -17.29 3.21
CA ARG A 244 -2.54 -18.03 2.84
C ARG A 244 -1.36 -17.59 3.70
N MET A 245 -0.63 -18.52 4.29
CA MET A 245 0.59 -18.23 5.04
C MET A 245 1.78 -18.93 4.38
N ILE A 246 2.75 -18.12 3.96
CA ILE A 246 3.94 -18.56 3.25
C ILE A 246 5.16 -18.26 4.12
N GLY A 247 5.69 -19.29 4.76
CA GLY A 247 6.99 -19.21 5.42
C GLY A 247 8.12 -19.21 4.38
N ASN A 248 9.05 -18.27 4.48
CA ASN A 248 10.20 -18.10 3.62
C ASN A 248 11.45 -18.11 4.50
N ASP A 249 12.09 -19.27 4.62
CA ASP A 249 13.38 -19.40 5.32
C ASP A 249 14.48 -19.66 4.28
N THR A 250 15.51 -18.82 4.27
CA THR A 250 16.68 -19.01 3.39
C THR A 250 17.85 -19.72 4.08
N ARG A 251 17.89 -19.76 5.42
CA ARG A 251 18.97 -20.36 6.23
C ARG A 251 19.13 -21.87 6.04
N ILE A 252 18.05 -22.60 5.69
CA ILE A 252 18.13 -24.04 5.35
C ILE A 252 18.81 -24.30 4.00
N ARG A 253 19.19 -23.26 3.25
CA ARG A 253 19.70 -23.36 1.87
C ARG A 253 21.23 -23.21 1.86
N LEU A 254 21.92 -24.14 2.53
CA LEU A 254 23.39 -24.27 2.72
C LEU A 254 24.27 -24.28 1.44
N LYS A 255 23.75 -23.93 0.26
CA LYS A 255 24.48 -23.95 -1.02
C LYS A 255 23.93 -22.93 -2.04
N GLY A 256 23.67 -21.71 -1.58
CA GLY A 256 23.80 -20.53 -2.43
C GLY A 256 22.60 -20.11 -3.29
N ILE A 257 21.39 -20.66 -3.21
CA ILE A 257 20.21 -20.03 -3.85
C ILE A 257 18.99 -20.13 -2.93
N GLY A 258 18.29 -19.02 -2.71
CA GLY A 258 17.18 -18.94 -1.78
C GLY A 258 16.27 -17.71 -1.91
N ALA A 259 15.13 -17.85 -2.61
CA ALA A 259 14.02 -16.90 -2.47
C ALA A 259 12.66 -17.57 -2.67
N THR A 260 11.63 -16.82 -2.31
CA THR A 260 10.24 -17.03 -2.72
C THR A 260 9.87 -15.99 -3.77
N LEU A 261 9.24 -16.39 -4.86
CA LEU A 261 8.71 -15.46 -5.86
C LEU A 261 7.21 -15.49 -5.83
N VAL A 262 6.63 -14.30 -5.84
CA VAL A 262 5.18 -14.12 -5.86
C VAL A 262 4.83 -13.24 -7.03
N ARG A 263 3.78 -13.63 -7.76
CA ARG A 263 3.15 -12.76 -8.76
C ARG A 263 1.68 -12.66 -8.45
N MET A 264 1.19 -11.43 -8.36
CA MET A 264 -0.24 -11.18 -8.19
C MET A 264 -0.93 -11.16 -9.54
N ASP A 265 -1.87 -12.08 -9.76
CA ASP A 265 -2.76 -12.05 -10.91
C ASP A 265 -3.98 -11.14 -10.67
N VAL A 266 -4.64 -10.74 -11.76
CA VAL A 266 -5.79 -9.82 -11.78
C VAL A 266 -6.98 -10.29 -10.90
N GLY A 267 -7.00 -11.57 -10.49
CA GLY A 267 -8.00 -12.15 -9.61
C GLY A 267 -7.55 -12.41 -8.15
N ARG A 268 -6.49 -11.75 -7.66
CA ARG A 268 -5.87 -11.97 -6.32
C ARG A 268 -5.30 -13.39 -6.10
N ALA A 269 -5.27 -14.23 -7.13
CA ALA A 269 -4.55 -15.48 -7.09
C ALA A 269 -3.04 -15.20 -7.16
N ALA A 270 -2.36 -15.25 -6.02
CA ALA A 270 -0.90 -15.21 -5.96
C ALA A 270 -0.32 -16.51 -6.57
N GLN A 271 0.44 -16.39 -7.66
CA GLN A 271 1.30 -17.47 -8.14
C GLN A 271 2.58 -17.47 -7.33
N VAL A 272 2.88 -18.59 -6.68
CA VAL A 272 4.05 -18.72 -5.82
C VAL A 272 5.01 -19.74 -6.42
N VAL A 273 6.27 -19.34 -6.58
CA VAL A 273 7.36 -20.22 -6.99
C VAL A 273 8.46 -20.13 -5.96
N PHE A 274 9.06 -21.27 -5.64
CA PHE A 274 10.16 -21.34 -4.70
C PHE A 274 11.42 -21.73 -5.44
N ILE A 275 12.49 -20.98 -5.21
CA ILE A 275 13.80 -21.29 -5.79
C ILE A 275 14.75 -21.66 -4.66
N ASN A 276 15.20 -22.89 -4.68
CA ASN A 276 16.31 -23.36 -3.86
C ASN A 276 17.24 -24.22 -4.71
N GLN A 277 18.40 -24.59 -4.17
CA GLN A 277 19.36 -25.41 -4.92
C GLN A 277 18.76 -26.75 -5.40
N LYS A 278 17.91 -27.41 -4.60
CA LYS A 278 17.27 -28.69 -4.97
C LYS A 278 16.32 -28.54 -6.17
N THR A 279 15.74 -27.36 -6.34
CA THR A 279 14.78 -27.05 -7.41
C THR A 279 15.42 -26.25 -8.55
N ALA A 280 16.68 -25.82 -8.41
CA ALA A 280 17.41 -25.03 -9.39
C ALA A 280 17.77 -25.86 -10.63
N ASN A 281 16.79 -26.02 -11.53
CA ASN A 281 16.93 -26.70 -12.81
C ASN A 281 16.36 -25.86 -13.95
N LYS A 282 16.60 -26.27 -15.20
CA LYS A 282 16.14 -25.56 -16.41
C LYS A 282 14.62 -25.34 -16.45
N LYS A 283 13.82 -26.27 -15.91
CA LYS A 283 12.35 -26.17 -15.86
C LYS A 283 11.92 -25.10 -14.87
N THR A 284 12.49 -25.09 -13.67
CA THR A 284 12.23 -24.06 -12.65
C THR A 284 12.70 -22.69 -13.15
N ARG A 285 13.90 -22.60 -13.73
CA ARG A 285 14.40 -21.36 -14.33
C ARG A 285 13.45 -20.80 -15.41
N LYS A 286 12.89 -21.67 -16.26
CA LYS A 286 11.86 -21.26 -17.25
C LYS A 286 10.58 -20.73 -16.57
N LYS A 287 10.12 -21.35 -15.47
CA LYS A 287 8.97 -20.87 -14.69
C LYS A 287 9.24 -19.53 -14.04
N VAL A 288 10.40 -19.36 -13.42
CA VAL A 288 10.86 -18.11 -12.80
C VAL A 288 10.90 -16.99 -13.83
N ARG A 289 11.55 -17.24 -14.97
CA ARG A 289 11.56 -16.29 -16.09
C ARG A 289 10.15 -15.92 -16.56
N HIS A 290 9.25 -16.89 -16.64
CA HIS A 290 7.86 -16.61 -17.00
C HIS A 290 7.16 -15.74 -15.94
N LEU A 291 7.34 -16.05 -14.65
CA LEU A 291 6.74 -15.28 -13.55
C LEU A 291 7.30 -13.85 -13.51
N LEU A 292 8.59 -13.68 -13.73
CA LEU A 292 9.27 -12.39 -13.62
C LEU A 292 9.25 -11.54 -14.89
N ARG A 293 9.35 -12.10 -16.11
CA ARG A 293 9.47 -11.30 -17.35
C ARG A 293 8.16 -10.85 -17.97
N HIS A 294 7.00 -11.27 -17.45
CA HIS A 294 5.72 -10.75 -17.93
C HIS A 294 5.42 -9.42 -17.23
N SER A 295 6.23 -8.39 -17.49
CA SER A 295 5.69 -7.03 -17.53
C SER A 295 4.53 -7.07 -18.53
N ALA A 296 3.40 -6.40 -18.26
CA ALA A 296 2.40 -6.22 -19.30
C ALA A 296 3.15 -5.76 -20.56
N PRO A 297 3.09 -6.50 -21.67
CA PRO A 297 3.88 -6.15 -22.82
C PRO A 297 3.51 -4.71 -23.21
N HIS A 298 4.44 -3.94 -23.76
CA HIS A 298 4.05 -2.77 -24.57
C HIS A 298 3.04 -3.15 -25.67
N SER A 299 2.83 -4.45 -25.94
CA SER A 299 1.69 -4.95 -26.69
C SER A 299 0.33 -4.85 -26.00
N ALA A 300 0.17 -4.59 -24.70
CA ALA A 300 -1.16 -4.38 -24.12
C ALA A 300 -1.77 -3.07 -24.64
N VAL A 301 -0.98 -1.99 -24.73
CA VAL A 301 -1.42 -0.73 -25.37
C VAL A 301 -1.56 -0.90 -26.87
N HIS A 302 -0.62 -1.58 -27.54
CA HIS A 302 -0.72 -1.82 -28.98
C HIS A 302 -1.86 -2.79 -29.34
N HIS A 303 -2.12 -3.81 -28.53
CA HIS A 303 -3.19 -4.80 -28.72
C HIS A 303 -4.53 -4.22 -28.29
N GLN A 304 -4.60 -3.35 -27.28
CA GLN A 304 -5.77 -2.54 -26.98
C GLN A 304 -6.08 -1.59 -28.15
N GLN A 305 -5.09 -0.88 -28.71
CA GLN A 305 -5.26 -0.05 -29.90
C GLN A 305 -5.63 -0.87 -31.15
N ILE A 306 -5.13 -2.10 -31.30
CA ILE A 306 -5.53 -3.02 -32.37
C ILE A 306 -6.97 -3.51 -32.15
N ILE A 307 -7.35 -3.87 -30.92
CA ILE A 307 -8.70 -4.30 -30.56
C ILE A 307 -9.69 -3.14 -30.75
N GLU A 308 -9.35 -1.93 -30.31
CA GLU A 308 -10.14 -0.71 -30.50
C GLU A 308 -10.24 -0.36 -31.98
N SER A 309 -9.14 -0.46 -32.75
CA SER A 309 -9.17 -0.27 -34.21
C SER A 309 -10.00 -1.34 -34.93
N GLN A 310 -9.96 -2.59 -34.47
CA GLN A 310 -10.77 -3.68 -35.03
C GLN A 310 -12.24 -3.54 -34.67
N GLN A 311 -12.56 -3.17 -33.43
CA GLN A 311 -13.91 -2.87 -32.97
C GLN A 311 -14.48 -1.66 -33.72
N HIS A 312 -13.69 -0.60 -33.90
CA HIS A 312 -14.08 0.58 -34.66
C HIS A 312 -14.33 0.27 -36.14
N ARG A 313 -13.52 -0.60 -36.77
CA ARG A 313 -13.78 -1.10 -38.13
C ARG A 313 -15.06 -1.94 -38.20
N LYS A 314 -15.31 -2.78 -37.19
CA LYS A 314 -16.49 -3.63 -37.12
C LYS A 314 -17.76 -2.80 -36.92
N LEU A 315 -17.70 -1.78 -36.05
CA LEU A 315 -18.78 -0.83 -35.81
C LEU A 315 -19.07 0.01 -37.06
N LYS A 316 -18.03 0.51 -37.73
CA LYS A 316 -18.16 1.27 -38.98
C LYS A 316 -18.87 0.46 -40.07
N ASN A 317 -18.47 -0.79 -40.25
CA ASN A 317 -19.12 -1.67 -41.22
C ASN A 317 -20.58 -1.99 -40.84
N GLN A 318 -20.91 -2.09 -39.55
CA GLN A 318 -22.30 -2.25 -39.10
C GLN A 318 -23.12 -0.98 -39.37
N ILE A 319 -22.59 0.20 -39.03
CA ILE A 319 -23.21 1.50 -39.29
C ILE A 319 -23.48 1.68 -40.78
N ASP A 320 -22.53 1.34 -41.66
CA ASP A 320 -22.68 1.46 -43.11
C ASP A 320 -23.82 0.59 -43.68
N THR A 321 -24.25 -0.46 -42.96
CA THR A 321 -25.38 -1.32 -43.33
C THR A 321 -26.71 -0.98 -42.65
N MET A 322 -26.73 0.00 -41.75
CA MET A 322 -27.94 0.42 -41.03
C MET A 322 -28.75 1.44 -41.84
N SER A 323 -30.07 1.54 -41.59
CA SER A 323 -30.89 2.59 -42.18
C SER A 323 -30.41 3.97 -41.70
N GLU A 324 -30.58 5.01 -42.52
CA GLU A 324 -30.13 6.38 -42.22
C GLU A 324 -30.66 6.90 -40.87
N GLU A 325 -31.87 6.51 -40.49
CA GLU A 325 -32.49 6.87 -39.21
C GLU A 325 -31.76 6.27 -38.00
N HIS A 326 -31.28 5.02 -38.12
CA HIS A 326 -30.49 4.38 -37.09
C HIS A 326 -29.04 4.90 -37.05
N LYS A 327 -28.45 5.27 -38.20
CA LYS A 327 -27.14 5.91 -38.24
C LYS A 327 -27.14 7.23 -37.46
N TYR A 328 -28.20 8.01 -37.59
CA TYR A 328 -28.36 9.29 -36.88
C TYR A 328 -28.44 9.11 -35.36
N GLN A 329 -29.26 8.17 -34.88
CA GLN A 329 -29.38 7.87 -33.44
C GLN A 329 -28.05 7.37 -32.85
N GLN A 330 -27.32 6.54 -33.59
CA GLN A 330 -26.04 6.01 -33.13
C GLN A 330 -24.95 7.09 -33.06
N LEU A 331 -24.89 8.01 -34.05
CA LEU A 331 -24.00 9.17 -34.02
C LEU A 331 -24.30 10.10 -32.84
N GLN A 332 -25.59 10.29 -32.52
CA GLN A 332 -26.00 11.10 -31.37
C GLN A 332 -25.53 10.47 -30.05
N THR A 333 -25.69 9.14 -29.92
CA THR A 333 -25.21 8.38 -28.75
C THR A 333 -23.68 8.44 -28.62
N GLU A 334 -22.94 8.34 -29.72
CA GLU A 334 -21.47 8.44 -29.72
C GLU A 334 -21.00 9.85 -29.31
N SER A 335 -21.69 10.89 -29.78
CA SER A 335 -21.42 12.27 -29.39
C SER A 335 -21.60 12.48 -27.89
N GLU A 336 -22.71 12.01 -27.32
CA GLU A 336 -22.99 12.09 -25.88
C GLU A 336 -21.95 11.29 -25.06
N LEU A 337 -21.56 10.11 -25.54
CA LEU A 337 -20.54 9.29 -24.87
C LEU A 337 -19.16 9.95 -24.93
N GLN A 338 -18.85 10.67 -26.01
CA GLN A 338 -17.60 11.41 -26.16
C GLN A 338 -17.57 12.63 -25.25
N GLU A 339 -18.69 13.35 -25.11
CA GLU A 339 -18.83 14.46 -24.16
C GLU A 339 -18.67 14.00 -22.71
N GLN A 340 -19.25 12.85 -22.34
CA GLN A 340 -19.03 12.23 -21.03
C GLN A 340 -17.58 11.84 -20.78
N ARG A 341 -16.87 11.32 -21.80
CA ARG A 341 -15.44 10.98 -21.69
C ARG A 341 -14.58 12.23 -21.47
N THR A 342 -14.85 13.29 -22.22
CA THR A 342 -14.15 14.58 -22.06
C THR A 342 -14.40 15.16 -20.66
N SER A 343 -15.65 15.15 -20.19
CA SER A 343 -16.01 15.61 -18.85
C SER A 343 -15.32 14.80 -17.74
N HIS A 344 -15.21 13.47 -17.91
CA HIS A 344 -14.49 12.63 -16.97
C HIS A 344 -12.98 12.88 -16.96
N LEU A 345 -12.37 13.16 -18.11
CA LEU A 345 -10.94 13.51 -18.20
C LEU A 345 -10.65 14.84 -17.50
N LEU A 346 -11.49 15.85 -17.72
CA LEU A 346 -11.39 17.15 -17.02
C LEU A 346 -11.50 16.96 -15.50
N LEU A 347 -12.46 16.17 -15.02
CA LEU A 347 -12.59 15.87 -13.58
C LEU A 347 -11.35 15.15 -13.02
N GLN A 348 -10.71 14.27 -13.79
CA GLN A 348 -9.46 13.62 -13.36
C GLN A 348 -8.29 14.59 -13.27
N GLU A 349 -8.23 15.57 -14.16
CA GLU A 349 -7.22 16.62 -14.16
C GLU A 349 -7.43 17.57 -12.96
N GLU A 350 -8.66 17.99 -12.68
CA GLU A 350 -9.01 18.77 -11.49
C GLU A 350 -8.65 18.04 -10.18
N LEU A 351 -8.93 16.73 -10.09
CA LEU A 351 -8.55 15.92 -8.92
C LEU A 351 -7.03 15.85 -8.74
N ARG A 352 -6.28 15.75 -9.84
CA ARG A 352 -4.82 15.72 -9.81
C ARG A 352 -4.25 17.07 -9.35
N GLU A 353 -4.77 18.19 -9.87
CA GLU A 353 -4.37 19.53 -9.44
C GLU A 353 -4.64 19.74 -7.93
N ARG A 354 -5.78 19.22 -7.44
CA ARG A 354 -6.11 19.23 -6.01
C ARG A 354 -5.12 18.43 -5.17
N ASP A 355 -4.72 17.25 -5.62
CA ASP A 355 -3.74 16.41 -4.93
C ASP A 355 -2.35 17.08 -4.91
N GLU A 356 -1.94 17.72 -6.00
CA GLU A 356 -0.70 18.51 -6.07
C GLU A 356 -0.74 19.70 -5.07
N LEU A 357 -1.87 20.39 -4.96
CA LEU A 357 -2.07 21.47 -3.98
C LEU A 357 -2.01 20.96 -2.53
N HIS A 358 -2.58 19.80 -2.24
CA HIS A 358 -2.50 19.17 -0.92
C HIS A 358 -1.05 18.80 -0.55
N ILE A 359 -0.27 18.28 -1.50
CA ILE A 359 1.16 17.98 -1.29
C ILE A 359 1.93 19.26 -0.95
N GLN A 360 1.77 20.33 -1.74
CA GLN A 360 2.43 21.61 -1.48
C GLN A 360 2.05 22.21 -0.12
N THR A 361 0.79 22.10 0.27
CA THR A 361 0.31 22.58 1.59
C THR A 361 0.96 21.79 2.72
N ARG A 362 1.10 20.47 2.58
CA ARG A 362 1.76 19.62 3.57
C ARG A 362 3.25 19.91 3.69
N GLU A 363 3.94 20.23 2.60
CA GLU A 363 5.34 20.64 2.62
C GLU A 363 5.52 21.99 3.33
N LYS A 364 4.63 22.96 3.09
CA LYS A 364 4.62 24.23 3.81
C LYS A 364 4.41 24.03 5.31
N LEU A 365 3.49 23.16 5.72
CA LEU A 365 3.27 22.84 7.14
C LEU A 365 4.51 22.23 7.79
N LYS A 366 5.20 21.28 7.13
CA LYS A 366 6.48 20.74 7.62
C LYS A 366 7.56 21.81 7.78
N SER A 367 7.63 22.76 6.85
CA SER A 367 8.58 23.88 6.95
C SER A 367 8.28 24.77 8.16
N PHE A 368 6.99 25.01 8.45
CA PHE A 368 6.54 25.77 9.61
C PHE A 368 6.84 25.06 10.93
N GLU A 369 6.58 23.75 11.02
CA GLU A 369 6.95 22.93 12.18
C GLU A 369 8.47 22.95 12.44
N THR A 370 9.27 22.97 11.37
CA THR A 370 10.75 23.04 11.48
C THR A 370 11.19 24.40 12.04
N ILE A 371 10.60 25.50 11.56
CA ILE A 371 10.86 26.85 12.07
C ILE A 371 10.46 26.95 13.54
N ASN A 372 9.29 26.42 13.93
CA ASN A 372 8.85 26.45 15.33
C ASN A 372 9.79 25.69 16.25
N ARG A 373 10.27 24.50 15.86
CA ARG A 373 11.27 23.76 16.65
C ARG A 373 12.59 24.51 16.79
N GLN A 374 12.99 25.23 15.75
CA GLN A 374 14.20 26.05 15.82
C GLN A 374 14.03 27.22 16.78
N LEU A 375 12.88 27.91 16.74
CA LEU A 375 12.52 28.96 17.69
C LEU A 375 12.45 28.46 19.14
N GLU A 376 11.84 27.30 19.37
CA GLU A 376 11.80 26.66 20.71
C GLU A 376 13.21 26.38 21.23
N LYS A 377 14.12 25.92 20.35
CA LYS A 377 15.52 25.67 20.71
C LYS A 377 16.27 26.97 21.03
N GLU A 378 16.11 28.01 20.22
CA GLU A 378 16.72 29.32 20.45
C GLU A 378 16.22 29.99 21.73
N LEU A 379 14.94 29.79 22.09
CA LEU A 379 14.39 30.24 23.36
C LEU A 379 15.02 29.49 24.55
N LEU A 380 15.16 28.17 24.44
CA LEU A 380 15.78 27.35 25.48
C LEU A 380 17.26 27.74 25.70
N GLU A 381 18.02 27.94 24.62
CA GLU A 381 19.43 28.37 24.68
C GLU A 381 19.58 29.76 25.34
N ARG A 382 18.61 30.66 25.14
CA ARG A 382 18.61 31.98 25.80
C ARG A 382 18.29 31.90 27.30
N ASP A 383 17.34 31.07 27.69
CA ASP A 383 16.98 30.86 29.10
C ASP A 383 18.18 30.25 29.87
N GLU A 384 18.89 29.30 29.26
CA GLU A 384 20.12 28.72 29.82
C GLU A 384 21.23 29.79 29.95
N GLN A 385 21.35 30.68 28.98
CA GLN A 385 22.35 31.75 28.99
C GLN A 385 22.04 32.85 30.03
N GLN A 386 20.77 33.17 30.26
CA GLN A 386 20.35 34.07 31.34
C GLN A 386 20.62 33.48 32.73
N GLN A 387 20.42 32.17 32.93
CA GLN A 387 20.76 31.51 34.19
C GLN A 387 22.27 31.52 34.47
N LEU A 388 23.09 31.40 33.43
CA LEU A 388 24.56 31.52 33.54
C LEU A 388 25.02 32.94 33.88
N ASP A 389 24.32 33.97 33.41
CA ASP A 389 24.61 35.37 33.75
C ASP A 389 24.17 35.74 35.18
N GLU A 390 23.17 35.06 35.76
CA GLU A 390 22.76 35.22 37.17
C GLU A 390 23.73 34.57 38.19
N GLU A 391 24.57 33.62 37.76
CA GLU A 391 25.58 32.97 38.63
C GLU A 391 26.95 33.67 38.66
N LEU A 392 27.14 34.76 37.91
CA LEU A 392 28.36 35.59 37.98
C LEU A 392 28.26 36.61 39.11
N PRO A 393 29.30 36.77 39.95
CA PRO A 393 29.27 37.69 41.09
C PRO A 393 29.12 39.14 40.61
N ILE A 394 28.01 39.73 41.05
CA ILE A 394 27.59 41.12 40.83
C ILE A 394 28.75 42.08 41.12
N PHE A 395 29.35 42.62 40.06
CA PHE A 395 29.94 43.95 40.12
C PHE A 395 28.79 44.94 39.92
N GLU A 396 28.48 45.70 40.97
CA GLU A 396 27.49 46.78 40.95
C GLU A 396 27.85 47.81 39.86
N ALA A 397 27.26 47.64 38.69
CA ALA A 397 27.12 48.70 37.71
C ALA A 397 25.62 48.86 37.45
N SER A 398 25.11 49.98 37.92
CA SER A 398 23.76 50.48 37.67
C SER A 398 23.43 50.45 36.17
N VAL A 399 22.61 49.50 35.74
CA VAL A 399 22.02 49.43 34.41
C VAL A 399 20.51 49.64 34.52
N LEU A 400 20.05 50.58 33.68
CA LEU A 400 18.70 51.14 33.63
C LEU A 400 17.65 50.10 33.19
N PRO A 401 16.38 50.24 33.65
CA PRO A 401 15.28 49.39 33.20
C PRO A 401 14.78 49.89 31.83
N LEU A 402 15.37 49.40 30.74
CA LEU A 402 14.93 49.71 29.37
C LEU A 402 14.56 48.47 28.54
N GLU A 403 14.83 47.24 29.03
CA GLU A 403 14.64 46.02 28.23
C GLU A 403 13.19 45.51 28.19
N ASN A 404 12.35 45.90 29.14
CA ASN A 404 10.98 45.37 29.25
C ASN A 404 10.05 45.88 28.12
N GLU A 405 10.25 47.12 27.65
CA GLU A 405 9.41 47.70 26.60
C GLU A 405 9.75 47.14 25.20
N GLN A 406 11.03 46.87 24.93
CA GLN A 406 11.45 46.24 23.66
C GLN A 406 11.00 44.78 23.58
N GLN A 407 11.10 44.02 24.67
CA GLN A 407 10.59 42.64 24.74
C GLN A 407 9.08 42.60 24.54
N GLN A 408 8.33 43.50 25.18
CA GLN A 408 6.88 43.59 25.00
C GLN A 408 6.50 43.94 23.56
N ASN A 409 7.25 44.83 22.90
CA ASN A 409 7.00 45.19 21.51
C ASN A 409 7.27 44.03 20.54
N VAL A 410 8.31 43.22 20.77
CA VAL A 410 8.58 42.02 19.97
C VAL A 410 7.49 40.97 20.17
N LEU A 411 7.05 40.75 21.41
CA LEU A 411 5.97 39.80 21.71
C LEU A 411 4.64 40.23 21.07
N ASN A 412 4.32 41.51 21.11
CA ASN A 412 3.13 42.07 20.45
C ASN A 412 3.20 41.87 18.93
N LEU A 413 4.37 42.07 18.31
CA LEU A 413 4.56 41.88 16.87
C LEU A 413 4.42 40.40 16.46
N ILE A 414 4.95 39.47 17.25
CA ILE A 414 4.80 38.03 17.02
C ILE A 414 3.33 37.62 17.12
N ASN A 415 2.62 38.09 18.14
CA ASN A 415 1.20 37.82 18.31
C ASN A 415 0.35 38.39 17.15
N GLU A 416 0.67 39.59 16.67
CA GLU A 416 -0.03 40.18 15.52
C GLU A 416 0.23 39.39 14.22
N GLN A 417 1.46 38.91 14.00
CA GLN A 417 1.79 38.08 12.85
C GLN A 417 1.11 36.70 12.93
N ALA A 418 1.11 36.07 14.10
CA ALA A 418 0.42 34.80 14.33
C ALA A 418 -1.09 34.94 14.09
N LEU A 419 -1.70 36.04 14.53
CA LEU A 419 -3.11 36.31 14.31
C LEU A 419 -3.44 36.46 12.81
N LYS A 420 -2.61 37.20 12.05
CA LYS A 420 -2.77 37.34 10.59
C LYS A 420 -2.67 36.01 9.84
N VAL A 421 -1.75 35.13 10.27
CA VAL A 421 -1.63 33.78 9.69
C VAL A 421 -2.88 32.95 9.99
N LEU A 422 -3.37 32.96 11.23
CA LEU A 422 -4.59 32.25 11.62
C LEU A 422 -5.82 32.76 10.87
N GLU A 423 -5.98 34.06 10.71
CA GLU A 423 -7.07 34.66 9.93
C GLU A 423 -7.02 34.23 8.45
N SER A 424 -5.83 34.27 7.84
CA SER A 424 -5.62 33.82 6.46
C SER A 424 -5.94 32.33 6.29
N SER A 425 -5.48 31.48 7.22
CA SER A 425 -5.79 30.05 7.21
C SER A 425 -7.28 29.77 7.41
N ASN A 426 -7.97 30.55 8.26
CA ASN A 426 -9.41 30.40 8.45
C ASN A 426 -10.21 30.78 7.20
N ILE A 427 -9.80 31.84 6.50
CA ILE A 427 -10.41 32.23 5.20
C ILE A 427 -10.20 31.12 4.16
N GLN A 428 -9.00 30.54 4.06
CA GLN A 428 -8.72 29.44 3.13
C GLN A 428 -9.55 28.18 3.46
N LEU A 429 -9.72 27.86 4.75
CA LEU A 429 -10.56 26.75 5.18
C LEU A 429 -12.03 26.98 4.86
N GLN A 430 -12.53 28.21 5.01
CA GLN A 430 -13.90 28.57 4.62
C GLN A 430 -14.11 28.44 3.11
N GLN A 431 -13.18 28.92 2.28
CA GLN A 431 -13.24 28.76 0.83
C GLN A 431 -13.23 27.29 0.42
N SER A 432 -12.33 26.48 0.99
CA SER A 432 -12.28 25.03 0.72
C SER A 432 -13.56 24.31 1.15
N LEU A 433 -14.18 24.74 2.26
CA LEU A 433 -15.47 24.21 2.70
C LEU A 433 -16.63 24.59 1.77
N GLU A 434 -16.62 25.81 1.21
CA GLU A 434 -17.61 26.26 0.22
C GLU A 434 -17.47 25.48 -1.10
N GLU A 435 -16.25 25.27 -1.58
CA GLU A 435 -15.96 24.45 -2.77
C GLU A 435 -16.40 23.01 -2.56
N SER A 436 -16.07 22.40 -1.42
CA SER A 436 -16.51 21.04 -1.06
C SER A 436 -18.03 20.93 -1.02
N ASN A 437 -18.72 21.93 -0.46
CA ASN A 437 -20.18 21.98 -0.47
C ASN A 437 -20.76 22.16 -1.88
N HIS A 438 -20.10 22.92 -2.75
CA HIS A 438 -20.51 23.07 -4.15
C HIS A 438 -20.40 21.74 -4.90
N THR A 439 -19.26 21.04 -4.80
CA THR A 439 -19.07 19.71 -5.39
C THR A 439 -20.09 18.70 -4.86
N ARG A 440 -20.40 18.75 -3.55
CA ARG A 440 -21.44 17.89 -2.95
C ARG A 440 -22.82 18.15 -3.55
N ARG A 441 -23.19 19.42 -3.81
CA ARG A 441 -24.46 19.76 -4.49
C ARG A 441 -24.48 19.22 -5.93
N GLN A 442 -23.40 19.39 -6.69
CA GLN A 442 -23.29 18.84 -8.05
C GLN A 442 -23.42 17.32 -8.07
N ALA A 443 -22.81 16.61 -7.11
CA ALA A 443 -22.92 15.15 -6.99
C ALA A 443 -24.37 14.71 -6.68
N VAL A 444 -25.08 15.45 -5.83
CA VAL A 444 -26.50 15.19 -5.52
C VAL A 444 -27.37 15.41 -6.77
N ASP A 445 -27.15 16.49 -7.52
CA ASP A 445 -27.87 16.73 -8.77
C ASP A 445 -27.61 15.63 -9.81
N TYR A 446 -26.36 15.17 -9.95
CA TYR A 446 -26.00 14.05 -10.82
C TYR A 446 -26.73 12.76 -10.43
N LEU A 447 -26.76 12.42 -9.13
CA LEU A 447 -27.48 11.25 -8.62
C LEU A 447 -28.98 11.35 -8.89
N ARG A 448 -29.58 12.53 -8.73
CA ARG A 448 -31.00 12.77 -9.07
C ARG A 448 -31.25 12.51 -10.55
N LEU A 449 -30.46 13.10 -11.44
CA LEU A 449 -30.59 12.92 -12.89
C LEU A 449 -30.38 11.45 -13.31
N SER A 450 -29.41 10.75 -12.70
CA SER A 450 -29.20 9.32 -12.93
C SER A 450 -30.39 8.47 -12.47
N HIS A 451 -31.00 8.81 -11.33
CA HIS A 451 -32.20 8.14 -10.85
C HIS A 451 -33.39 8.35 -11.79
N GLU A 452 -33.63 9.59 -12.25
CA GLU A 452 -34.68 9.92 -13.21
C GLU A 452 -34.49 9.17 -14.55
N ALA A 453 -33.26 9.11 -15.06
CA ALA A 453 -32.94 8.35 -16.27
C ALA A 453 -33.24 6.85 -16.11
N ASN A 454 -32.88 6.25 -14.97
CA ASN A 454 -33.17 4.85 -14.68
C ASN A 454 -34.68 4.58 -14.57
N GLN A 455 -35.45 5.51 -13.99
CA GLN A 455 -36.91 5.40 -13.95
C GLN A 455 -37.51 5.41 -15.36
N ARG A 456 -37.03 6.30 -16.23
CA ARG A 456 -37.47 6.38 -17.63
C ARG A 456 -37.16 5.10 -18.41
N ILE A 457 -35.95 4.58 -18.31
CA ILE A 457 -35.56 3.30 -18.94
C ILE A 457 -36.46 2.16 -18.44
N SER A 458 -36.76 2.12 -17.14
CA SER A 458 -37.66 1.11 -16.57
C SER A 458 -39.09 1.21 -17.12
N GLN A 459 -39.60 2.43 -17.35
CA GLN A 459 -40.92 2.65 -17.96
C GLN A 459 -40.94 2.23 -19.43
N GLU A 460 -39.93 2.62 -20.21
CA GLU A 460 -39.81 2.24 -21.64
C GLU A 460 -39.71 0.72 -21.81
N LEU A 461 -38.96 0.04 -20.94
CA LEU A 461 -38.89 -1.43 -20.92
C LEU A 461 -40.24 -2.08 -20.61
N LYS A 462 -40.99 -1.55 -19.63
CA LYS A 462 -42.34 -2.05 -19.32
C LYS A 462 -43.28 -1.90 -20.51
N GLN A 463 -43.21 -0.78 -21.23
CA GLN A 463 -44.00 -0.55 -22.43
C GLN A 463 -43.64 -1.56 -23.52
N CYS A 464 -42.35 -1.75 -23.81
CA CYS A 464 -41.88 -2.71 -24.82
C CYS A 464 -42.31 -4.16 -24.52
N ILE A 465 -42.31 -4.57 -23.25
CA ILE A 465 -42.80 -5.89 -22.83
C ILE A 465 -44.31 -6.02 -23.09
N ASN A 466 -45.09 -4.98 -22.80
CA ASN A 466 -46.53 -4.99 -23.06
C ASN A 466 -46.82 -5.05 -24.56
N ASP A 467 -46.17 -4.21 -25.36
CA ASP A 467 -46.35 -4.16 -26.81
C ASP A 467 -46.02 -5.51 -27.46
N LYS A 468 -44.95 -6.17 -27.00
CA LYS A 468 -44.60 -7.52 -27.43
C LYS A 468 -45.65 -8.55 -27.05
N SER A 469 -46.19 -8.49 -25.83
CA SER A 469 -47.24 -9.40 -25.38
C SER A 469 -48.52 -9.24 -26.20
N GLU A 470 -48.88 -8.01 -26.57
CA GLU A 470 -50.03 -7.72 -27.43
C GLU A 470 -49.80 -8.22 -28.86
N ALA A 471 -48.60 -8.03 -29.42
CA ALA A 471 -48.24 -8.55 -30.74
C ALA A 471 -48.26 -10.09 -30.79
N GLU A 472 -47.76 -10.76 -29.74
CA GLU A 472 -47.80 -12.23 -29.64
C GLU A 472 -49.24 -12.76 -29.56
N LYS A 473 -50.14 -12.06 -28.86
CA LYS A 473 -51.58 -12.38 -28.84
C LYS A 473 -52.23 -12.17 -30.20
N ALA A 474 -51.89 -11.09 -30.90
CA ALA A 474 -52.45 -10.78 -32.22
C ALA A 474 -52.04 -11.79 -33.30
N HIS A 475 -50.86 -12.43 -33.16
CA HIS A 475 -50.36 -13.41 -34.12
C HIS A 475 -50.73 -14.87 -33.83
N GLY A 476 -51.60 -15.14 -32.85
CA GLY A 476 -52.15 -16.49 -32.63
C GLY A 476 -51.09 -17.56 -32.32
N LEU A 477 -49.97 -17.18 -31.70
CA LEU A 477 -48.91 -18.11 -31.30
C LEU A 477 -49.43 -19.02 -30.18
N THR A 478 -49.82 -20.24 -30.53
CA THR A 478 -50.30 -21.28 -29.60
C THR A 478 -49.17 -21.91 -28.79
N LEU A 479 -49.27 -21.82 -27.46
CA LEU A 479 -48.79 -22.63 -26.30
C LEU A 479 -47.56 -23.58 -26.40
N LYS A 480 -47.18 -24.13 -27.56
CA LYS A 480 -45.94 -24.93 -27.72
C LYS A 480 -44.67 -24.07 -27.66
N SER A 481 -44.74 -22.80 -28.03
CA SER A 481 -43.63 -21.85 -27.92
C SER A 481 -43.39 -21.38 -26.48
N GLU A 482 -44.36 -21.53 -25.58
CA GLU A 482 -44.31 -20.99 -24.22
C GLU A 482 -43.36 -21.77 -23.30
N GLN A 483 -43.19 -23.08 -23.51
CA GLN A 483 -42.22 -23.90 -22.79
C GLN A 483 -40.78 -23.69 -23.28
N GLU A 484 -40.57 -23.52 -24.59
CA GLU A 484 -39.25 -23.21 -25.16
C GLU A 484 -38.79 -21.78 -24.81
N LEU A 485 -39.73 -20.82 -24.75
CA LEU A 485 -39.46 -19.47 -24.28
C LEU A 485 -39.23 -19.40 -22.77
N LYS A 486 -39.92 -20.19 -21.94
CA LYS A 486 -39.60 -20.29 -20.50
C LYS A 486 -38.21 -20.87 -20.24
N GLN A 487 -37.77 -21.86 -21.02
CA GLN A 487 -36.39 -22.38 -20.95
C GLN A 487 -35.32 -21.38 -21.42
N LYS A 488 -35.61 -20.54 -22.43
CA LYS A 488 -34.68 -19.47 -22.87
C LYS A 488 -34.73 -18.22 -21.99
N ALA A 489 -35.86 -17.92 -21.35
CA ALA A 489 -36.04 -16.78 -20.44
C ALA A 489 -35.51 -17.02 -19.02
N GLU A 490 -35.12 -18.25 -18.67
CA GLU A 490 -34.36 -18.54 -17.45
C GLU A 490 -32.87 -18.22 -17.58
N GLN A 491 -32.36 -18.04 -18.81
CA GLN A 491 -30.94 -17.76 -19.06
C GLN A 491 -30.44 -16.31 -18.88
N PRO A 492 -31.27 -15.25 -18.68
CA PRO A 492 -30.77 -13.94 -18.26
C PRO A 492 -31.13 -13.57 -16.80
N ARG A 493 -31.72 -14.47 -15.99
CA ARG A 493 -32.02 -14.15 -14.57
C ARG A 493 -30.76 -13.78 -13.77
N TRP A 494 -29.62 -14.39 -14.09
CA TRP A 494 -28.34 -14.04 -13.45
C TRP A 494 -27.85 -12.65 -13.87
N VAL A 495 -28.09 -12.22 -15.12
CA VAL A 495 -27.74 -10.88 -15.59
C VAL A 495 -28.53 -9.83 -14.81
N TRP A 496 -29.83 -10.05 -14.61
CA TRP A 496 -30.66 -9.16 -13.81
C TRP A 496 -30.29 -9.14 -12.32
N ASN A 497 -29.92 -10.30 -11.76
CA ASN A 497 -29.42 -10.37 -10.38
C ASN A 497 -28.06 -9.66 -10.22
N VAL A 498 -27.19 -9.72 -11.23
CA VAL A 498 -25.92 -8.98 -11.26
C VAL A 498 -26.16 -7.48 -11.36
N TYR A 499 -27.07 -7.03 -12.24
CA TYR A 499 -27.43 -5.61 -12.31
C TYR A 499 -28.08 -5.10 -11.01
N ALA A 500 -28.98 -5.87 -10.40
CA ALA A 500 -29.59 -5.53 -9.12
C ALA A 500 -28.55 -5.48 -7.99
N ALA A 501 -27.58 -6.40 -7.96
CA ALA A 501 -26.50 -6.40 -6.98
C ALA A 501 -25.54 -5.21 -7.16
N ILE A 502 -25.22 -4.84 -8.41
CA ILE A 502 -24.40 -3.66 -8.72
C ILE A 502 -25.13 -2.38 -8.30
N ILE A 503 -26.40 -2.22 -8.66
CA ILE A 503 -27.21 -1.06 -8.29
C ILE A 503 -27.36 -0.95 -6.76
N SER A 504 -27.63 -2.07 -6.08
CA SER A 504 -27.72 -2.12 -4.61
C SER A 504 -26.39 -1.74 -3.94
N SER A 505 -25.26 -2.21 -4.49
CA SER A 505 -23.92 -1.88 -3.96
C SER A 505 -23.56 -0.41 -4.16
N ILE A 506 -23.94 0.19 -5.31
CA ILE A 506 -23.75 1.61 -5.58
C ILE A 506 -24.63 2.45 -4.64
N LEU A 507 -25.91 2.10 -4.48
CA LEU A 507 -26.81 2.79 -3.54
C LEU A 507 -26.31 2.70 -2.09
N THR A 508 -25.80 1.53 -1.68
CA THR A 508 -25.23 1.34 -0.34
C THR A 508 -23.98 2.19 -0.14
N ALA A 509 -23.06 2.21 -1.12
CA ALA A 509 -21.86 3.05 -1.05
C ALA A 509 -22.20 4.55 -1.01
N VAL A 510 -23.22 4.98 -1.76
CA VAL A 510 -23.71 6.36 -1.75
C VAL A 510 -24.37 6.73 -0.43
N VAL A 511 -25.16 5.83 0.18
CA VAL A 511 -25.76 6.05 1.51
C VAL A 511 -24.68 6.11 2.60
N ILE A 512 -23.65 5.26 2.51
CA ILE A 512 -22.50 5.31 3.43
C ILE A 512 -21.76 6.65 3.29
N LEU A 513 -21.50 7.12 2.07
CA LEU A 513 -20.91 8.44 1.80
C LEU A 513 -21.82 9.64 2.16
N TYR A 514 -23.10 9.40 2.42
CA TYR A 514 -24.04 10.43 2.86
C TYR A 514 -24.16 10.50 4.39
N LEU A 515 -23.90 9.38 5.08
CA LEU A 515 -23.97 9.27 6.54
C LEU A 515 -22.63 9.53 7.24
N PHE A 516 -21.53 9.51 6.50
CA PHE A 516 -20.17 9.84 6.94
C PHE A 516 -19.61 10.96 6.07
#